data_AF-A0A3E0R0J0-F1
#
_entry.id   AF-A0A3E0R0J0-F1
#
_cell.length_a   1.000
_cell.length_b   1.000
_cell.length_c   1.000
_cell.angle_alpha   90.00
_cell.angle_beta   90.00
_cell.angle_gamma   90.00
#
_symmetry.space_group_name_H-M   'P 1'
#
loop_
_entity.id
_entity.type
_entity.pdbx_description
1 polymer ?
#
loop_
_entity_poly.entity_id
_entity_poly.type
_entity_poly.pdbx_seq_one_letter_code
_entity_poly.pdbx_strand_id
1 'polypeptide(L)'
;MKFRPLFIVSIFILSLSAFAQTTTENRTWTKLTYRLEPAKGLDIDLSGLYRTVGGEEGMDRWITELQVTKKQSKSLSLSTEFRHYSIFDNVGASQGINQRIRFRVNATKTYDLGKDEFAMRYGIQQRAVIAGGGSDRTDVRIRGAYSKNIKGWKWDPTIYSEYLGSVNGNLSRRLRIGAESSNKMLGGKVSFGYFYQHNFSLSSPHYHTMTVGYRL
;
A
#
# COMPACT_ATOMS: atom_id res chain seq x y z
N MET A 1 -26.40 -0.27 23.75
CA MET A 1 -25.33 -0.20 22.73
C MET A 1 -23.98 -0.58 23.33
N LYS A 2 -23.58 -1.87 23.28
CA LYS A 2 -22.26 -2.35 23.70
C LYS A 2 -21.84 -3.58 22.87
N PHE A 3 -21.40 -3.37 21.62
CA PHE A 3 -20.81 -4.43 20.77
C PHE A 3 -19.58 -3.94 19.98
N ARG A 4 -18.91 -2.89 20.45
CA ARG A 4 -17.79 -2.25 19.74
C ARG A 4 -16.45 -3.01 19.77
N PRO A 5 -16.04 -3.75 20.82
CA PRO A 5 -14.76 -4.46 20.77
C PRO A 5 -14.84 -5.79 20.01
N LEU A 6 -16.01 -6.47 20.00
CA LEU A 6 -16.16 -7.78 19.37
C LEU A 6 -16.05 -7.73 17.83
N PHE A 7 -16.50 -6.62 17.22
CA PHE A 7 -16.41 -6.44 15.77
C PHE A 7 -14.97 -6.21 15.30
N ILE A 8 -14.15 -5.52 16.10
CA ILE A 8 -12.73 -5.28 15.80
C ILE A 8 -11.93 -6.59 15.90
N VAL A 9 -12.24 -7.43 16.90
CA VAL A 9 -11.62 -8.76 17.05
C VAL A 9 -12.08 -9.73 15.96
N SER A 10 -13.36 -9.67 15.57
CA SER A 10 -13.92 -10.50 14.49
C SER A 10 -13.29 -10.22 13.12
N ILE A 11 -12.93 -8.98 12.81
CA ILE A 11 -12.23 -8.61 11.57
C ILE A 11 -10.80 -9.18 11.56
N PHE A 12 -10.18 -9.37 12.73
CA PHE A 12 -8.84 -9.96 12.84
C PHE A 12 -8.84 -11.48 12.55
N ILE A 13 -9.89 -12.18 12.98
CA ILE A 13 -9.99 -13.65 12.90
C ILE A 13 -10.32 -14.15 11.48
N LEU A 14 -11.06 -13.37 10.67
CA LEU A 14 -11.45 -13.76 9.30
C LEU A 14 -10.29 -13.74 8.28
N SER A 15 -9.07 -13.38 8.68
CA SER A 15 -7.90 -13.38 7.79
C SER A 15 -7.11 -14.70 7.75
N LEU A 16 -7.57 -15.74 8.45
CA LEU A 16 -6.75 -16.93 8.76
C LEU A 16 -7.05 -18.23 7.98
N SER A 17 -7.90 -18.26 6.96
CA SER A 17 -8.21 -19.55 6.30
C SER A 17 -8.47 -19.48 4.79
N ALA A 18 -7.41 -19.68 4.02
CA ALA A 18 -7.45 -20.32 2.71
C ALA A 18 -6.02 -20.77 2.32
N PHE A 19 -5.74 -22.07 2.44
CA PHE A 19 -4.52 -22.69 1.92
C PHE A 19 -4.90 -23.65 0.78
N ALA A 20 -4.45 -23.36 -0.43
CA ALA A 20 -4.54 -24.24 -1.59
C ALA A 20 -3.16 -24.29 -2.29
N GLN A 21 -2.86 -25.42 -2.93
CA GLN A 21 -1.57 -25.90 -3.49
C GLN A 21 -0.88 -24.99 -4.52
N THR A 22 -0.59 -23.75 -4.15
CA THR A 22 0.31 -22.83 -4.83
C THR A 22 1.18 -22.17 -3.76
N THR A 23 2.40 -21.72 -4.09
CA THR A 23 3.23 -20.89 -3.19
C THR A 23 2.63 -19.47 -3.06
N THR A 24 1.32 -19.36 -2.83
CA THR A 24 0.60 -18.11 -2.68
C THR A 24 0.30 -17.92 -1.20
N GLU A 25 0.90 -16.88 -0.62
CA GLU A 25 0.79 -16.60 0.81
C GLU A 25 -0.24 -15.51 1.09
N ASN A 26 -0.89 -15.59 2.24
CA ASN A 26 -1.81 -14.56 2.71
C ASN A 26 -1.06 -13.52 3.55
N ARG A 27 -1.40 -12.25 3.37
CA ARG A 27 -0.85 -11.17 4.20
C ARG A 27 -1.82 -10.03 4.42
N THR A 28 -1.54 -9.24 5.44
CA THR A 28 -2.40 -8.15 5.89
C THR A 28 -1.58 -6.87 6.02
N TRP A 29 -2.07 -5.80 5.42
CA TRP A 29 -1.46 -4.47 5.48
C TRP A 29 -2.41 -3.51 6.20
N THR A 30 -1.94 -2.91 7.28
CA THR A 30 -2.68 -1.88 8.02
C THR A 30 -1.99 -0.54 7.89
N LYS A 31 -2.77 0.54 7.83
CA LYS A 31 -2.27 1.92 7.73
C LYS A 31 -3.11 2.86 8.59
N LEU A 32 -2.44 3.63 9.43
CA LEU A 32 -3.00 4.77 10.12
C LEU A 32 -2.36 6.04 9.56
N THR A 33 -3.18 7.03 9.20
CA THR A 33 -2.72 8.30 8.64
C THR A 33 -3.33 9.47 9.39
N TYR A 34 -2.53 10.49 9.61
CA TYR A 34 -2.98 11.82 9.99
C TYR A 34 -2.68 12.80 8.86
N ARG A 35 -3.70 13.50 8.37
CA ARG A 35 -3.58 14.46 7.27
C ARG A 35 -3.60 15.90 7.76
N LEU A 36 -2.65 16.68 7.26
CA LEU A 36 -2.63 18.14 7.35
C LEU A 36 -2.86 18.74 5.95
N GLU A 37 -3.70 19.77 5.86
CA GLU A 37 -3.96 20.51 4.63
C GLU A 37 -3.56 21.99 4.82
N PRO A 38 -2.26 22.31 4.93
CA PRO A 38 -1.80 23.65 5.29
C PRO A 38 -2.09 24.72 4.22
N ALA A 39 -2.35 24.31 2.97
CA ALA A 39 -2.74 25.21 1.90
C ALA A 39 -3.62 24.47 0.90
N LYS A 40 -4.41 25.22 0.11
CA LYS A 40 -5.27 24.63 -0.92
C LYS A 40 -4.45 23.78 -1.90
N GLY A 41 -4.86 22.51 -2.03
CA GLY A 41 -4.23 21.55 -2.92
C GLY A 41 -2.85 21.08 -2.45
N LEU A 42 -2.48 21.30 -1.19
CA LEU A 42 -1.30 20.72 -0.56
C LEU A 42 -1.74 19.83 0.61
N ASP A 43 -1.50 18.54 0.48
CA ASP A 43 -1.78 17.55 1.53
C ASP A 43 -0.45 17.03 2.08
N ILE A 44 -0.32 16.99 3.41
CA ILE A 44 0.80 16.36 4.11
C ILE A 44 0.23 15.21 4.95
N ASP A 45 0.61 13.98 4.61
CA ASP A 45 0.18 12.77 5.29
C ASP A 45 1.34 12.19 6.10
N LEU A 46 1.16 12.07 7.42
CA LEU A 46 2.03 11.31 8.31
C LEU A 46 1.35 9.96 8.60
N SER A 47 2.05 8.84 8.37
CA SER A 47 1.45 7.52 8.53
C SER A 47 2.34 6.51 9.25
N GLY A 48 1.71 5.67 10.06
CA GLY A 48 2.26 4.41 10.55
C GLY A 48 1.62 3.25 9.80
N LEU A 49 2.41 2.31 9.31
CA LEU A 49 1.92 1.11 8.63
C LEU A 49 2.53 -0.13 9.26
N TYR A 50 1.73 -1.18 9.38
CA TYR A 50 2.21 -2.51 9.71
C TYR A 50 1.84 -3.47 8.59
N ARG A 51 2.77 -4.35 8.22
CA ARG A 51 2.57 -5.32 7.14
C ARG A 51 3.08 -6.67 7.59
N THR A 52 2.21 -7.67 7.59
CA THR A 52 2.62 -9.06 7.77
C THR A 52 3.24 -9.59 6.49
N VAL A 53 4.20 -10.51 6.60
CA VAL A 53 4.87 -11.19 5.46
C VAL A 53 5.14 -10.22 4.32
N GLY A 54 5.75 -9.09 4.69
CA GLY A 54 5.86 -7.93 3.84
C GLY A 54 7.01 -8.06 2.84
N GLY A 55 6.94 -7.31 1.74
CA GLY A 55 8.09 -7.09 0.86
C GLY A 55 8.50 -8.30 0.02
N GLU A 56 9.79 -8.41 -0.26
CA GLU A 56 10.42 -9.63 -0.82
C GLU A 56 11.04 -10.49 0.26
N GLU A 57 11.33 -9.87 1.40
CA GLU A 57 12.02 -10.51 2.51
C GLU A 57 11.10 -11.49 3.26
N GLY A 58 9.80 -11.55 2.92
CA GLY A 58 8.83 -12.45 3.56
C GLY A 58 8.58 -12.13 5.03
N MET A 59 9.06 -10.98 5.50
CA MET A 59 9.11 -10.61 6.92
C MET A 59 8.14 -9.49 7.26
N ASP A 60 7.62 -9.58 8.48
CA ASP A 60 6.83 -8.54 9.12
C ASP A 60 7.63 -7.24 9.23
N ARG A 61 6.93 -6.11 9.12
CA ARG A 61 7.59 -4.80 9.20
C ARG A 61 6.68 -3.69 9.69
N TRP A 62 7.29 -2.77 10.43
CA TRP A 62 6.74 -1.46 10.70
C TRP A 62 7.30 -0.44 9.68
N ILE A 63 6.45 0.48 9.23
CA ILE A 63 6.83 1.54 8.31
C ILE A 63 6.30 2.86 8.84
N THR A 64 7.20 3.84 8.98
CA THR A 64 6.84 5.24 9.19
C THR A 64 6.93 5.96 7.84
N GLU A 65 5.89 6.69 7.47
CA GLU A 65 5.77 7.36 6.17
C GLU A 65 5.44 8.84 6.34
N LEU A 66 6.14 9.68 5.59
CA LEU A 66 5.75 11.06 5.31
C LEU A 66 5.48 11.18 3.80
N GLN A 67 4.29 11.66 3.43
CA GLN A 67 3.94 11.92 2.04
C GLN A 67 3.44 13.35 1.89
N VAL A 68 4.00 14.07 0.91
CA VAL A 68 3.54 15.40 0.52
C VAL A 68 2.94 15.30 -0.86
N THR A 69 1.71 15.78 -1.03
CA THR A 69 1.00 15.77 -2.31
C THR A 69 0.58 17.19 -2.69
N LYS A 70 0.96 17.64 -3.88
CA LYS A 70 0.56 18.93 -4.44
C LYS A 70 -0.29 18.72 -5.70
N LYS A 71 -1.50 19.30 -5.70
CA LYS A 71 -2.35 19.41 -6.89
C LYS A 71 -1.78 20.51 -7.78
N GLN A 72 -1.31 20.12 -8.97
CA GLN A 72 -0.81 21.05 -9.99
C GLN A 72 -1.96 21.59 -10.85
N SER A 73 -3.01 20.78 -11.05
CA SER A 73 -4.25 21.19 -11.68
C SER A 73 -5.42 20.35 -11.16
N LYS A 74 -6.62 20.54 -11.72
CA LYS A 74 -7.79 19.69 -11.41
C LYS A 74 -7.56 18.22 -11.75
N SER A 75 -6.70 17.93 -12.74
CA SER A 75 -6.45 16.57 -13.24
C SER A 75 -5.05 16.05 -12.93
N LEU A 76 -4.12 16.87 -12.46
CA LEU A 76 -2.73 16.47 -12.23
C LEU A 76 -2.31 16.73 -10.78
N SER A 77 -1.75 15.71 -10.14
CA SER A 77 -1.08 15.82 -8.85
C SER A 77 0.31 15.23 -8.88
N LEU A 78 1.21 15.85 -8.13
CA LEU A 78 2.57 15.35 -7.86
C LEU A 78 2.67 15.00 -6.38
N SER A 79 3.39 13.94 -6.06
CA SER A 79 3.65 13.59 -4.66
C SER A 79 5.08 13.14 -4.45
N THR A 80 5.65 13.52 -3.32
CA THR A 80 6.90 12.97 -2.81
C THR A 80 6.63 12.19 -1.53
N GLU A 81 7.38 11.13 -1.31
CA GLU A 81 7.21 10.25 -0.16
C GLU A 81 8.56 9.82 0.39
N PHE A 82 8.68 9.87 1.70
CA PHE A 82 9.74 9.27 2.47
C PHE A 82 9.17 8.15 3.35
N ARG A 83 9.89 7.03 3.42
CA ARG A 83 9.57 5.93 4.32
C ARG A 83 10.80 5.44 5.04
N HIS A 84 10.64 5.15 6.32
CA HIS A 84 11.56 4.35 7.12
C HIS A 84 10.92 2.99 7.40
N TYR A 85 11.71 1.91 7.29
CA TYR A 85 11.26 0.54 7.48
C TYR A 85 12.06 -0.12 8.60
N SER A 86 11.35 -0.63 9.61
CA SER A 86 11.88 -1.59 10.56
C SER A 86 11.36 -2.97 10.18
N ILE A 87 12.23 -3.83 9.67
CA ILE A 87 11.89 -5.19 9.22
C ILE A 87 12.35 -6.15 10.31
N PHE A 88 11.44 -6.97 10.80
CA PHE A 88 11.69 -7.89 11.91
C PHE A 88 12.19 -9.23 11.39
N ASP A 89 13.51 -9.44 11.49
CA ASP A 89 14.15 -10.69 11.11
C ASP A 89 14.21 -11.61 12.33
N ASN A 90 13.21 -12.50 12.41
CA ASN A 90 13.04 -13.43 13.53
C ASN A 90 13.40 -14.87 13.14
N VAL A 91 14.09 -15.09 12.02
CA VAL A 91 14.32 -16.43 11.44
C VAL A 91 15.82 -16.73 11.37
N GLY A 92 16.24 -17.89 11.87
CA GLY A 92 17.63 -18.35 11.83
C GLY A 92 18.47 -17.95 13.05
N ALA A 93 19.79 -18.16 12.94
CA ALA A 93 20.75 -18.01 14.05
C ALA A 93 21.11 -16.55 14.37
N SER A 94 20.88 -15.62 13.44
CA SER A 94 21.11 -14.19 13.62
C SER A 94 19.79 -13.44 13.43
N GLN A 95 19.15 -13.10 14.54
CA GLN A 95 17.90 -12.35 14.58
C GLN A 95 18.18 -10.87 14.80
N GLY A 96 17.28 -9.99 14.33
CA GLY A 96 17.46 -8.55 14.51
C GLY A 96 16.46 -7.69 13.76
N ILE A 97 16.75 -6.39 13.72
CA ILE A 97 15.92 -5.41 13.00
C ILE A 97 16.71 -4.87 11.81
N ASN A 98 16.28 -5.25 10.62
CA ASN A 98 16.83 -4.72 9.38
C ASN A 98 16.19 -3.37 9.07
N GLN A 99 17.01 -2.37 8.76
CA GLN A 99 16.56 -0.98 8.56
C GLN A 99 16.68 -0.59 7.09
N ARG A 100 15.62 0.00 6.53
CA ARG A 100 15.63 0.58 5.17
C ARG A 100 15.07 1.98 5.18
N ILE A 101 15.48 2.77 4.21
CA ILE A 101 14.77 4.00 3.84
C ILE A 101 14.32 3.93 2.39
N ARG A 102 13.24 4.62 2.04
CA ARG A 102 12.78 4.76 0.66
C ARG A 102 12.31 6.18 0.37
N PHE A 103 12.78 6.72 -0.73
CA PHE A 103 12.24 7.92 -1.35
C PHE A 103 11.42 7.54 -2.57
N ARG A 104 10.30 8.21 -2.80
CA ARG A 104 9.49 8.03 -4.00
C ARG A 104 8.93 9.35 -4.49
N VAL A 105 8.91 9.51 -5.81
CA VAL A 105 8.19 10.58 -6.49
C VAL A 105 7.10 9.95 -7.35
N ASN A 106 5.91 10.54 -7.37
CA ASN A 106 4.83 10.13 -8.26
C ASN A 106 4.22 11.32 -9.00
N ALA A 107 3.76 11.06 -10.21
CA ALA A 107 2.80 11.89 -10.94
C ALA A 107 1.51 11.10 -11.15
N THR A 108 0.37 11.70 -10.82
CA THR A 108 -0.95 11.10 -11.04
C THR A 108 -1.79 12.00 -11.93
N LYS A 109 -2.25 11.45 -13.07
CA LYS A 109 -3.22 12.07 -13.97
C LYS A 109 -4.58 11.42 -13.76
N THR A 110 -5.58 12.23 -13.46
CA THR A 110 -6.97 11.84 -13.28
C THR A 110 -7.80 12.32 -14.48
N TYR A 111 -8.66 11.43 -14.97
CA TYR A 111 -9.61 11.64 -16.05
C TYR A 111 -11.01 11.51 -15.45
N ASP A 112 -11.76 12.61 -15.53
CA ASP A 112 -13.17 12.66 -15.15
C ASP A 112 -13.99 12.02 -16.28
N LEU A 113 -14.70 10.94 -15.96
CA LEU A 113 -15.58 10.21 -16.88
C LEU A 113 -17.05 10.46 -16.52
N GLY A 114 -17.36 11.61 -15.92
CA GLY A 114 -18.68 12.02 -15.49
C GLY A 114 -19.03 11.47 -14.11
N LYS A 115 -19.64 10.27 -14.07
CA LYS A 115 -19.94 9.61 -12.78
C LYS A 115 -18.77 8.78 -12.28
N ASP A 116 -17.81 8.48 -13.15
CA ASP A 116 -16.68 7.62 -12.81
C ASP A 116 -15.38 8.40 -12.93
N GLU A 117 -14.33 7.85 -12.33
CA GLU A 117 -12.98 8.44 -12.37
C GLU A 117 -11.98 7.38 -12.82
N PHE A 118 -11.13 7.73 -13.79
CA PHE A 118 -9.97 6.93 -14.14
C PHE A 118 -8.68 7.67 -13.77
N ALA A 119 -7.73 7.01 -13.13
CA ALA A 119 -6.47 7.60 -12.72
C ALA A 119 -5.28 6.74 -13.17
N MET A 120 -4.29 7.40 -13.77
CA MET A 120 -2.99 6.83 -14.09
C MET A 120 -1.92 7.44 -13.19
N ARG A 121 -1.17 6.61 -12.49
CA ARG A 121 -0.06 7.00 -11.64
C ARG A 121 1.24 6.38 -12.12
N TYR A 122 2.25 7.23 -12.27
CA TYR A 122 3.63 6.85 -12.57
C TYR A 122 4.50 7.24 -11.39
N GLY A 123 5.43 6.38 -11.00
CA GLY A 123 6.33 6.65 -9.90
C GLY A 123 7.68 5.98 -10.04
N ILE A 124 8.69 6.64 -9.48
CA ILE A 124 10.04 6.12 -9.34
C ILE A 124 10.37 6.14 -7.86
N GLN A 125 10.92 5.05 -7.36
CA GLN A 125 11.30 4.92 -5.95
C GLN A 125 12.71 4.37 -5.81
N GLN A 126 13.49 4.98 -4.90
CA GLN A 126 14.81 4.53 -4.49
C GLN A 126 14.74 4.03 -3.06
N ARG A 127 15.21 2.81 -2.81
CA ARG A 127 15.33 2.21 -1.49
C ARG A 127 16.80 1.99 -1.17
N ALA A 128 17.22 2.38 0.04
CA ALA A 128 18.57 2.16 0.54
C ALA A 128 18.57 1.27 1.79
N VAL A 129 19.63 0.48 1.92
CA VAL A 129 19.94 -0.35 3.09
C VAL A 129 20.67 0.50 4.12
N ILE A 130 20.13 0.57 5.34
CA ILE A 130 20.77 1.27 6.45
C ILE A 130 21.46 0.28 7.40
N ALA A 131 20.78 -0.82 7.73
CA ALA A 131 21.32 -1.88 8.58
C ALA A 131 20.75 -3.25 8.20
N GLY A 132 21.55 -4.31 8.35
CA GLY A 132 21.19 -5.67 7.97
C GLY A 132 21.44 -6.01 6.49
N GLY A 133 21.29 -7.28 6.12
CA GLY A 133 21.63 -7.76 4.77
C GLY A 133 20.61 -7.38 3.69
N GLY A 134 21.06 -7.14 2.46
CA GLY A 134 20.22 -6.78 1.31
C GLY A 134 20.95 -5.81 0.38
N SER A 135 20.25 -5.33 -0.65
CA SER A 135 20.80 -4.35 -1.59
C SER A 135 19.88 -3.16 -1.83
N ASP A 136 20.53 -2.05 -2.16
CA ASP A 136 19.87 -0.86 -2.66
C ASP A 136 19.13 -1.16 -3.96
N ARG A 137 18.04 -0.44 -4.19
CA ARG A 137 17.17 -0.73 -5.32
C ARG A 137 16.35 0.46 -5.77
N THR A 138 16.26 0.60 -7.08
CA THR A 138 15.38 1.51 -7.78
C THR A 138 14.24 0.72 -8.42
N ASP A 139 12.99 1.12 -8.17
CA ASP A 139 11.82 0.55 -8.83
C ASP A 139 11.06 1.64 -9.60
N VAL A 140 10.54 1.26 -10.76
CA VAL A 140 9.49 1.98 -11.48
C VAL A 140 8.15 1.37 -11.14
N ARG A 141 7.12 2.20 -11.00
CA ARG A 141 5.76 1.81 -10.64
C ARG A 141 4.74 2.51 -11.53
N ILE A 142 3.82 1.73 -12.06
CA ILE A 142 2.72 2.21 -12.90
C ILE A 142 1.44 1.63 -12.36
N ARG A 143 0.43 2.47 -12.10
CA ARG A 143 -0.90 2.05 -11.62
C ARG A 143 -1.99 2.71 -12.45
N GLY A 144 -2.89 1.90 -12.99
CA GLY A 144 -4.19 2.34 -13.50
C GLY A 144 -5.27 1.99 -12.49
N ALA A 145 -6.16 2.93 -12.20
CA ALA A 145 -7.26 2.75 -11.25
C ALA A 145 -8.55 3.36 -11.80
N TYR A 146 -9.65 2.63 -11.67
CA TYR A 146 -10.99 3.06 -12.07
C TYR A 146 -11.91 3.03 -10.86
N SER A 147 -12.51 4.17 -10.53
CA SER A 147 -13.43 4.34 -9.42
C SER A 147 -14.84 4.59 -9.94
N LYS A 148 -15.81 3.82 -9.44
CA LYS A 148 -17.21 3.91 -9.86
C LYS A 148 -18.03 4.62 -8.79
N ASN A 149 -18.71 5.70 -9.13
CA ASN A 149 -19.68 6.33 -8.22
C ASN A 149 -21.02 5.60 -8.32
N ILE A 150 -21.37 4.84 -7.30
CA ILE A 150 -22.64 4.12 -7.27
C ILE A 150 -23.65 4.97 -6.50
N LYS A 151 -24.66 5.49 -7.20
CA LYS A 151 -25.69 6.36 -6.60
C LYS A 151 -26.31 5.70 -5.36
N GLY A 152 -26.27 6.38 -4.22
CA GLY A 152 -26.83 5.90 -2.95
C GLY A 152 -25.90 4.97 -2.16
N TRP A 153 -24.75 4.61 -2.71
CA TRP A 153 -23.74 3.78 -2.05
C TRP A 153 -22.61 4.65 -1.51
N LYS A 154 -22.20 4.44 -0.26
CA LYS A 154 -21.15 5.27 0.40
C LYS A 154 -19.75 4.68 0.27
N TRP A 155 -19.63 3.50 -0.30
CA TRP A 155 -18.42 2.70 -0.37
C TRP A 155 -18.05 2.46 -1.83
N ASP A 156 -17.94 3.55 -2.59
CA ASP A 156 -17.61 3.52 -4.02
C ASP A 156 -16.36 2.64 -4.28
N PRO A 157 -16.48 1.62 -5.15
CA PRO A 157 -15.37 0.71 -5.42
C PRO A 157 -14.37 1.34 -6.39
N THR A 158 -13.10 1.09 -6.12
CA THR A 158 -12.00 1.35 -7.03
C THR A 158 -11.34 0.03 -7.39
N ILE A 159 -11.34 -0.33 -8.68
CA ILE A 159 -10.55 -1.45 -9.20
C ILE A 159 -9.24 -0.92 -9.78
N TYR A 160 -8.16 -1.69 -9.67
CA TYR A 160 -6.87 -1.24 -10.17
C TYR A 160 -5.97 -2.38 -10.62
N SER A 161 -5.06 -2.02 -11.51
CA SER A 161 -3.89 -2.82 -11.87
C SER A 161 -2.64 -2.00 -11.63
N GLU A 162 -1.59 -2.64 -11.12
CA GLU A 162 -0.35 -1.99 -10.77
C GLU A 162 0.85 -2.88 -11.09
N TYR A 163 1.75 -2.36 -11.93
CA TYR A 163 3.03 -2.96 -12.23
C TYR A 163 4.13 -2.30 -11.42
N LEU A 164 5.06 -3.10 -10.90
CA LEU A 164 6.32 -2.65 -10.29
C LEU A 164 7.47 -3.44 -10.90
N GLY A 165 8.49 -2.74 -11.38
CA GLY A 165 9.69 -3.35 -11.93
C GLY A 165 10.95 -2.69 -11.39
N SER A 166 11.88 -3.49 -10.90
CA SER A 166 13.20 -3.04 -10.48
C SER A 166 14.08 -2.78 -11.70
N VAL A 167 14.71 -1.60 -11.76
CA VAL A 167 15.58 -1.20 -12.88
C VAL A 167 17.07 -1.34 -12.56
N ASN A 168 17.40 -1.47 -11.27
CA ASN A 168 18.72 -1.90 -10.78
C ASN A 168 18.51 -2.76 -9.51
N GLY A 169 19.58 -3.40 -9.05
CA GLY A 169 19.49 -4.40 -8.00
C GLY A 169 18.83 -5.70 -8.49
N ASN A 170 18.24 -6.47 -7.58
CA ASN A 170 17.54 -7.69 -7.93
C ASN A 170 16.36 -7.34 -8.87
N LEU A 171 16.37 -7.85 -10.11
CA LEU A 171 15.47 -7.49 -11.23
C LEU A 171 14.03 -8.01 -11.04
N SER A 172 13.46 -7.72 -9.86
CA SER A 172 12.13 -8.15 -9.48
C SER A 172 11.08 -7.46 -10.33
N ARG A 173 10.08 -8.22 -10.76
CA ARG A 173 8.91 -7.70 -11.47
C ARG A 173 7.66 -8.25 -10.84
N ARG A 174 6.65 -7.41 -10.68
CA ARG A 174 5.42 -7.77 -9.96
C ARG A 174 4.23 -7.09 -10.58
N LEU A 175 3.13 -7.81 -10.69
CA LEU A 175 1.83 -7.29 -11.08
C LEU A 175 0.87 -7.43 -9.91
N ARG A 176 0.09 -6.39 -9.64
CA ARG A 176 -0.99 -6.42 -8.66
C ARG A 176 -2.30 -6.10 -9.34
N ILE A 177 -3.33 -6.86 -9.01
CA ILE A 177 -4.70 -6.60 -9.44
C ILE A 177 -5.56 -6.60 -8.19
N GLY A 178 -6.33 -5.54 -7.99
CA GLY A 178 -7.06 -5.37 -6.74
C GLY A 178 -8.28 -4.49 -6.83
N ALA A 179 -9.02 -4.49 -5.72
CA ALA A 179 -10.15 -3.62 -5.47
C ALA A 179 -10.01 -2.99 -4.09
N GLU A 180 -10.41 -1.74 -3.96
CA GLU A 180 -10.46 -1.02 -2.69
C GLU A 180 -11.73 -0.18 -2.60
N SER A 181 -12.14 0.13 -1.39
CA SER A 181 -13.27 1.00 -1.11
C SER A 181 -13.01 1.80 0.15
N SER A 182 -13.60 2.99 0.23
CA SER A 182 -13.40 3.87 1.38
C SER A 182 -14.61 4.74 1.66
N ASN A 183 -14.82 5.05 2.94
CA ASN A 183 -15.95 5.86 3.38
C ASN A 183 -15.59 6.66 4.62
N LYS A 184 -16.25 7.81 4.82
CA LYS A 184 -16.13 8.61 6.03
C LYS A 184 -16.98 7.99 7.14
N MET A 185 -16.35 7.55 8.22
CA MET A 185 -16.99 7.00 9.40
C MET A 185 -16.06 7.05 10.62
N LEU A 186 -16.64 6.98 11.82
CA LEU A 186 -15.89 7.01 13.09
C LEU A 186 -15.00 8.26 13.28
N GLY A 187 -15.35 9.39 12.63
CA GLY A 187 -14.57 10.62 12.72
C GLY A 187 -13.40 10.72 11.72
N GLY A 188 -13.22 9.71 10.86
CA GLY A 188 -12.18 9.71 9.83
C GLY A 188 -12.62 9.00 8.56
N LYS A 189 -11.67 8.71 7.68
CA LYS A 189 -11.89 7.92 6.47
C LYS A 189 -11.37 6.50 6.71
N VAL A 190 -12.27 5.53 6.72
CA VAL A 190 -11.95 4.10 6.76
C VAL A 190 -11.84 3.58 5.33
N SER A 191 -10.85 2.73 5.07
CA SER A 191 -10.66 2.05 3.78
C SER A 191 -10.40 0.57 3.97
N PHE A 192 -10.97 -0.23 3.08
CA PHE A 192 -10.71 -1.66 2.97
C PHE A 192 -10.32 -1.99 1.54
N GLY A 193 -9.51 -3.02 1.36
CA GLY A 193 -9.14 -3.45 0.03
C GLY A 193 -8.54 -4.83 0.03
N TYR A 194 -8.45 -5.37 -1.18
CA TYR A 194 -7.83 -6.64 -1.47
C TYR A 194 -7.07 -6.52 -2.78
N PHE A 195 -5.90 -7.15 -2.85
CA PHE A 195 -5.25 -7.38 -4.13
C PHE A 195 -4.50 -8.71 -4.15
N TYR A 196 -4.48 -9.31 -5.33
CA TYR A 196 -3.57 -10.37 -5.66
C TYR A 196 -2.28 -9.77 -6.23
N GLN A 197 -1.12 -10.30 -5.80
CA GLN A 197 0.19 -9.97 -6.35
C GLN A 197 0.81 -11.21 -6.98
N HIS A 198 1.05 -11.14 -8.28
CA HIS A 198 1.89 -12.07 -8.99
C HIS A 198 3.33 -11.54 -9.01
N ASN A 199 4.27 -12.40 -8.63
CA ASN A 199 5.70 -12.12 -8.73
C ASN A 199 6.26 -12.93 -9.89
N PHE A 200 6.93 -12.27 -10.83
CA PHE A 200 7.49 -12.94 -12.01
C PHE A 200 8.86 -13.58 -11.76
N SER A 201 9.46 -13.36 -10.58
CA SER A 201 10.68 -14.03 -10.17
C SER A 201 10.36 -15.46 -9.73
N LEU A 202 11.01 -16.46 -10.34
CA LEU A 202 10.72 -17.89 -10.21
C LEU A 202 10.72 -18.44 -8.77
N SER A 203 11.44 -17.81 -7.84
CA SER A 203 11.56 -18.22 -6.44
C SER A 203 10.69 -17.42 -5.46
N SER A 204 9.95 -16.41 -5.93
CA SER A 204 9.17 -15.53 -5.06
C SER A 204 7.71 -15.99 -4.95
N PRO A 205 7.18 -16.21 -3.74
CA PRO A 205 5.78 -16.61 -3.55
C PRO A 205 4.83 -15.54 -4.09
N HIS A 206 3.64 -15.92 -4.52
CA HIS A 206 2.57 -14.96 -4.85
C HIS A 206 1.86 -14.53 -3.57
N TYR A 207 1.04 -13.47 -3.63
CA TYR A 207 0.37 -13.00 -2.41
C TYR A 207 -1.09 -12.62 -2.62
N HIS A 208 -1.92 -13.07 -1.70
CA HIS A 208 -3.21 -12.47 -1.40
C HIS A 208 -3.01 -11.43 -0.30
N THR A 209 -3.40 -10.18 -0.54
CA THR A 209 -3.20 -9.09 0.43
C THR A 209 -4.52 -8.43 0.78
N MET A 210 -4.88 -8.48 2.06
CA MET A 210 -5.95 -7.64 2.61
C MET A 210 -5.36 -6.33 3.11
N THR A 211 -6.07 -5.23 2.89
CA THR A 211 -5.64 -3.90 3.32
C THR A 211 -6.71 -3.24 4.16
N VAL A 212 -6.31 -2.66 5.29
CA VAL A 212 -7.16 -1.82 6.14
C VAL A 212 -6.46 -0.50 6.36
N GLY A 213 -7.21 0.59 6.21
CA GLY A 213 -6.67 1.94 6.41
C GLY A 213 -7.63 2.80 7.21
N TYR A 214 -7.06 3.67 8.04
CA TYR A 214 -7.79 4.73 8.71
C TYR A 214 -7.03 6.05 8.54
N ARG A 215 -7.73 7.09 8.09
CA ARG A 215 -7.17 8.43 7.96
C ARG A 215 -7.99 9.43 8.77
N LEU A 216 -7.31 10.08 9.70
CA LEU A 216 -7.76 11.27 10.41
C LEU A 216 -7.56 12.48 9.50
#